data_AF-A0A8X6Q2J4-F1
#
_entry.id   AF-A0A8X6Q2J4-F1
#
_cell.length_a   1.000
_cell.length_b   1.000
_cell.length_c   1.000
_cell.angle_alpha   90.00
_cell.angle_beta   90.00
_cell.angle_gamma   90.00
#
_symmetry.space_group_name_H-M   'P 1'
#
loop_
_entity.id
_entity.type
_entity.pdbx_description
1 polymer ?
#
loop_
_entity_poly.entity_id
_entity_poly.type
_entity_poly.pdbx_seq_one_letter_code
_entity_poly.pdbx_strand_id
1 'polypeptide(L)'
;MPILVSSGDKWKRRRKLLTPCFHADILKGFLTVFNEHSRKLVEHLRQERKKEFTYIGIPVTLTALDIIYETMLGSSVGALDNNNSQYIFAMKRLLEICTSKIIKIWKWPNFIHKLTSGKEARRHIKTIGGL
;
A
#
# COMPACT_ATOMS: atom_id res chain seq x y z
N MET A 1 2.19 -13.86 11.88
CA MET A 1 0.96 -13.80 11.06
C MET A 1 0.37 -12.40 11.15
N PRO A 2 0.05 -11.75 10.01
CA PRO A 2 -0.67 -10.48 9.95
C PRO A 2 -1.99 -10.50 10.73
N ILE A 3 -2.48 -9.34 11.16
CA ILE A 3 -3.75 -9.25 11.91
C ILE A 3 -4.93 -9.87 11.15
N LEU A 4 -4.96 -9.71 9.81
CA LEU A 4 -5.99 -10.25 8.92
C LEU A 4 -6.14 -11.78 8.95
N VAL A 5 -5.08 -12.51 9.26
CA VAL A 5 -5.08 -13.99 9.24
C VAL A 5 -4.81 -14.57 10.64
N SER A 6 -4.94 -13.74 11.67
CA SER A 6 -4.79 -14.15 13.07
C SER A 6 -6.15 -14.38 13.70
N SER A 7 -6.24 -15.36 14.60
CA SER A 7 -7.46 -15.70 15.35
C SER A 7 -7.19 -15.75 16.86
N GLY A 8 -8.24 -15.67 17.68
CA GLY A 8 -8.18 -15.78 19.13
C GLY A 8 -7.31 -14.70 19.80
N ASP A 9 -6.54 -15.08 20.81
CA ASP A 9 -5.72 -14.14 21.60
C ASP A 9 -4.66 -13.41 20.77
N LYS A 10 -4.14 -14.07 19.72
CA LYS A 10 -3.17 -13.45 18.80
C LYS A 10 -3.78 -12.26 18.05
N TRP A 11 -5.02 -12.39 17.62
CA TRP A 11 -5.76 -11.29 17.00
C TRP A 11 -6.07 -10.19 18.01
N LYS A 12 -6.59 -10.56 19.19
CA LYS A 12 -6.98 -9.62 20.24
C LYS A 12 -5.81 -8.75 20.68
N ARG A 13 -4.63 -9.36 20.91
CA ARG A 13 -3.39 -8.65 21.27
C ARG A 13 -2.93 -7.70 20.16
N ARG A 14 -2.94 -8.12 18.89
CA ARG A 14 -2.51 -7.28 17.76
C ARG A 14 -3.48 -6.13 17.50
N ARG A 15 -4.79 -6.37 17.60
CA ARG A 15 -5.80 -5.33 17.46
C ARG A 15 -5.64 -4.27 18.55
N LYS A 16 -5.45 -4.69 19.80
CA LYS A 16 -5.19 -3.76 20.92
C LYS A 16 -3.99 -2.85 20.68
N LEU A 17 -2.94 -3.35 20.01
CA LEU A 17 -1.76 -2.56 19.67
C LEU A 17 -1.98 -1.59 18.48
N LEU A 18 -2.81 -1.97 17.50
CA LEU A 18 -3.02 -1.18 16.29
C LEU A 18 -4.12 -0.12 16.42
N THR A 19 -5.17 -0.37 17.21
CA THR A 19 -6.30 0.57 17.37
C THR A 19 -5.88 2.00 17.73
N PRO A 20 -4.90 2.24 18.63
CA PRO A 20 -4.47 3.59 18.96
C PRO A 20 -3.96 4.39 17.77
N CYS A 21 -3.31 3.75 16.78
CA CYS A 21 -2.78 4.40 15.58
C CYS A 21 -3.86 5.01 14.67
N PHE A 22 -5.12 4.61 14.86
CA PHE A 22 -6.28 5.11 14.12
C PHE A 22 -7.17 6.02 14.98
N HIS A 23 -6.66 6.54 16.11
CA HIS A 23 -7.36 7.54 16.90
C HIS A 23 -7.49 8.84 16.10
N ALA A 24 -8.61 9.56 16.25
CA ALA A 24 -8.93 10.73 15.44
C ALA A 24 -7.84 11.81 15.48
N ASP A 25 -7.18 12.02 16.62
CA ASP A 25 -6.13 13.03 16.74
C ASP A 25 -4.85 12.67 15.97
N ILE A 26 -4.54 11.38 15.83
CA ILE A 26 -3.44 10.93 14.97
C ILE A 26 -3.82 11.15 13.50
N LEU A 27 -5.06 10.80 13.13
CA LEU A 27 -5.56 11.00 11.77
C LEU A 27 -5.59 12.49 11.37
N LYS A 28 -5.91 13.39 12.30
CA LYS A 28 -5.81 14.84 12.08
C LYS A 28 -4.39 15.26 11.71
N GLY A 29 -3.37 14.64 12.30
CA GLY A 29 -1.96 14.87 11.96
C GLY A 29 -1.63 14.51 10.50
N PHE A 30 -2.39 13.61 9.87
CA PHE A 30 -2.19 13.21 8.48
C PHE A 30 -2.95 14.06 7.46
N LEU A 31 -3.78 15.03 7.89
CA LEU A 31 -4.55 15.88 6.98
C LEU A 31 -3.65 16.66 6.02
N THR A 32 -2.47 17.09 6.46
CA THR A 32 -1.49 17.78 5.61
C THR A 32 -1.05 16.88 4.45
N VAL A 33 -0.72 15.62 4.73
CA VAL A 33 -0.32 14.60 3.74
C VAL A 33 -1.47 14.33 2.78
N PHE A 34 -2.69 14.13 3.29
CA PHE A 34 -3.88 13.90 2.45
C PHE A 34 -4.13 15.07 1.51
N ASN A 35 -4.04 16.30 2.00
CA ASN A 35 -4.28 17.51 1.21
C ASN A 35 -3.21 17.72 0.13
N GLU A 36 -1.94 17.46 0.45
CA GLU A 36 -0.86 17.58 -0.54
C GLU A 36 -1.04 16.60 -1.71
N HIS A 37 -1.23 15.33 -1.41
CA HIS A 37 -1.45 14.29 -2.43
C HIS A 37 -2.75 14.48 -3.20
N SER A 38 -3.82 14.94 -2.53
CA SER A 38 -5.08 15.27 -3.20
C SER A 38 -4.92 16.42 -4.19
N ARG A 39 -4.13 17.45 -3.87
CA ARG A 39 -3.83 18.54 -4.81
C ARG A 39 -3.03 18.03 -6.01
N LYS A 40 -2.02 17.18 -5.81
CA LYS A 40 -1.26 16.55 -6.91
C LYS A 40 -2.17 15.74 -7.84
N LEU A 41 -3.09 14.95 -7.28
CA LEU A 41 -4.08 14.20 -8.06
C LEU A 41 -4.98 15.13 -8.88
N VAL A 42 -5.46 16.24 -8.30
CA VAL A 42 -6.27 17.22 -9.03
C VAL A 42 -5.47 17.83 -10.18
N GLU A 43 -4.22 18.23 -9.97
CA GLU A 43 -3.38 18.77 -11.05
C GLU A 43 -3.13 17.73 -12.17
N HIS A 44 -2.92 16.46 -11.81
CA HIS A 44 -2.78 15.39 -12.78
C HIS A 44 -4.07 15.21 -13.61
N LEU A 45 -5.23 15.13 -12.96
CA LEU A 45 -6.52 14.98 -13.65
C LEU A 45 -6.89 16.21 -14.48
N ARG A 46 -6.41 17.41 -14.13
CA ARG A 46 -6.62 18.63 -14.91
C ARG A 46 -5.95 18.56 -16.29
N GLN A 47 -4.86 17.82 -16.43
CA GLN A 47 -4.15 17.63 -17.71
C GLN A 47 -4.94 16.71 -18.66
N GLU A 48 -5.74 15.81 -18.10
CA GLU A 48 -6.56 14.85 -18.85
C GLU A 48 -7.87 15.45 -19.38
N ARG A 49 -8.17 16.72 -19.08
CA ARG A 49 -9.44 17.41 -19.45
C ARG A 49 -9.76 17.46 -20.94
N LYS A 50 -8.76 17.28 -21.80
CA LYS A 50 -8.95 17.27 -23.26
C LYS A 50 -9.39 15.90 -23.81
N LYS A 51 -9.37 14.85 -22.98
CA LYS A 51 -9.77 13.50 -23.39
C LYS A 51 -11.27 13.31 -23.21
N GLU A 52 -11.89 12.61 -24.15
CA GLU A 52 -13.31 12.24 -24.10
C GLU A 52 -13.61 11.29 -22.91
N PHE A 53 -12.65 10.42 -22.58
CA PHE A 53 -12.74 9.51 -21.46
C PHE A 53 -11.38 9.39 -20.74
N THR A 54 -11.41 9.36 -19.41
CA THR A 54 -10.24 9.18 -18.56
C THR A 54 -10.52 8.13 -17.49
N TYR A 55 -9.73 7.05 -17.48
CA TYR A 55 -9.81 6.05 -16.42
C TYR A 55 -9.07 6.51 -15.15
N ILE A 56 -9.83 6.98 -14.17
CA ILE A 56 -9.27 7.54 -12.91
C ILE A 56 -8.77 6.49 -11.91
N GLY A 57 -9.08 5.20 -12.13
CA GLY A 57 -8.77 4.15 -11.15
C GLY A 57 -7.27 4.03 -10.86
N ILE A 58 -6.42 4.13 -11.90
CA ILE A 58 -4.96 4.08 -11.75
C ILE A 58 -4.44 5.28 -10.94
N PRO A 59 -4.66 6.55 -11.34
CA PRO A 59 -4.11 7.69 -10.62
C PRO A 59 -4.63 7.79 -9.18
N VAL A 60 -5.90 7.43 -8.92
CA VAL A 60 -6.45 7.35 -7.56
C VAL A 60 -5.72 6.28 -6.73
N THR A 61 -5.48 5.10 -7.31
CA THR A 61 -4.79 4.00 -6.61
C THR A 61 -3.34 4.38 -6.27
N LEU A 62 -2.63 5.04 -7.19
CA LEU A 62 -1.26 5.52 -6.97
C LEU A 62 -1.21 6.59 -5.87
N THR A 63 -2.15 7.54 -5.90
CA THR A 63 -2.26 8.61 -4.89
C THR A 63 -2.57 8.03 -3.50
N ALA A 64 -3.51 7.09 -3.41
CA ALA A 64 -3.82 6.42 -2.14
C ALA A 64 -2.61 5.66 -1.58
N LEU A 65 -1.82 5.06 -2.46
CA LEU A 65 -0.61 4.34 -2.10
C LEU A 65 0.50 5.30 -1.61
N ASP A 66 0.68 6.46 -2.23
CA ASP A 66 1.60 7.50 -1.73
C ASP A 66 1.19 8.01 -0.34
N ILE A 67 -0.11 8.27 -0.15
CA ILE A 67 -0.68 8.67 1.15
C ILE A 67 -0.40 7.61 2.23
N ILE A 68 -0.68 6.34 1.96
CA ILE A 68 -0.47 5.25 2.93
C ILE A 68 1.01 5.15 3.27
N TYR A 69 1.89 5.23 2.27
CA TYR A 69 3.32 5.11 2.48
C TYR A 69 3.86 6.28 3.32
N GLU A 70 3.50 7.51 2.98
CA GLU A 70 3.97 8.70 3.69
C GLU A 70 3.43 8.78 5.11
N THR A 71 2.17 8.38 5.34
CA THR A 71 1.61 8.30 6.72
C THR A 71 2.22 7.18 7.55
N MET A 72 2.66 6.08 6.94
CA MET A 72 3.25 4.93 7.65
C MET A 72 4.77 5.06 7.86
N LEU A 73 5.49 5.67 6.92
CA LEU A 73 6.96 5.63 6.84
C LEU A 73 7.60 7.03 6.84
N GLY A 74 6.81 8.10 6.72
CA GLY A 74 7.29 9.47 6.81
C GLY A 74 8.05 9.96 5.57
N SER A 75 8.06 9.20 4.48
CA SER A 75 8.71 9.57 3.22
C SER A 75 7.75 9.42 2.05
N SER A 76 7.94 10.23 1.00
CA SER A 76 7.10 10.22 -0.20
C SER A 76 7.77 9.42 -1.31
N VAL A 77 7.02 8.54 -1.98
CA VAL A 77 7.52 7.72 -3.10
C VAL A 77 7.41 8.46 -4.43
N GLY A 78 6.44 9.37 -4.56
CA GLY A 78 6.13 10.04 -5.82
C GLY A 78 5.60 9.08 -6.88
N ALA A 79 4.71 8.16 -6.49
CA ALA A 79 4.21 7.11 -7.37
C ALA A 79 3.34 7.67 -8.51
N LEU A 80 2.62 8.77 -8.27
CA LEU A 80 1.82 9.45 -9.30
C LEU A 80 2.68 10.06 -10.41
N ASP A 81 3.79 10.71 -10.05
CA ASP A 81 4.67 11.41 -11.00
C ASP A 81 5.67 10.46 -11.69
N ASN A 82 6.11 9.41 -11.00
CA ASN A 82 7.12 8.48 -11.49
C ASN A 82 6.57 7.06 -11.69
N ASN A 83 5.48 6.96 -12.47
CA ASN A 83 4.74 5.71 -12.76
C ASN A 83 5.59 4.59 -13.40
N ASN A 84 6.84 4.87 -13.77
CA ASN A 84 7.77 3.95 -14.44
C ASN A 84 8.88 3.41 -13.54
N SER A 85 8.86 3.72 -12.24
CA SER A 85 9.92 3.26 -11.34
C SER A 85 9.81 1.75 -11.06
N GLN A 86 10.96 1.07 -11.06
CA GLN A 86 11.12 -0.32 -10.62
C GLN A 86 10.50 -0.55 -9.22
N TYR A 87 10.43 0.53 -8.42
CA TYR A 87 9.76 0.60 -7.13
C TYR A 87 8.25 0.36 -7.22
N ILE A 88 7.51 1.09 -8.07
CA ILE A 88 6.05 0.92 -8.22
C ILE A 88 5.73 -0.49 -8.71
N PHE A 89 6.53 -1.01 -9.64
CA PHE A 89 6.38 -2.39 -10.10
C PHE A 89 6.58 -3.38 -8.96
N ALA A 90 7.67 -3.24 -8.19
CA ALA A 90 7.94 -4.07 -7.03
C ALA A 90 6.82 -3.99 -5.98
N MET A 91 6.23 -2.81 -5.79
CA MET A 91 5.19 -2.58 -4.81
C MET A 91 3.83 -3.11 -5.24
N LYS A 92 3.42 -2.89 -6.50
CA LYS A 92 2.23 -3.53 -7.09
C LYS A 92 2.34 -5.06 -6.99
N ARG A 93 3.52 -5.59 -7.31
CA ARG A 93 3.77 -7.03 -7.23
C ARG A 93 3.70 -7.55 -5.80
N LEU A 94 4.23 -6.80 -4.84
CA LEU A 94 4.11 -7.14 -3.43
C LEU A 94 2.66 -7.16 -2.96
N LEU A 95 1.87 -6.15 -3.37
CA LEU A 95 0.46 -6.05 -3.04
C LEU A 95 -0.33 -7.24 -3.62
N GLU A 96 -0.09 -7.63 -4.88
CA GLU A 96 -0.68 -8.83 -5.49
C GLU A 96 -0.34 -10.11 -4.72
N ILE A 97 0.91 -10.29 -4.31
CA ILE A 97 1.33 -11.46 -3.54
C ILE A 97 0.63 -11.48 -2.17
N CYS A 98 0.54 -10.33 -1.50
CA CYS A 98 -0.17 -10.18 -0.24
C CYS A 98 -1.67 -10.48 -0.38
N THR A 99 -2.34 -9.87 -1.36
CA THR A 99 -3.75 -10.11 -1.67
C THR A 99 -4.00 -11.57 -2.02
N SER A 100 -3.13 -12.19 -2.83
CA SER A 100 -3.21 -13.61 -3.16
C SER A 100 -3.09 -14.49 -1.93
N LYS A 101 -2.25 -14.12 -0.95
CA LYS A 101 -2.09 -14.85 0.31
C LYS A 101 -3.30 -14.69 1.22
N ILE A 102 -3.89 -13.49 1.27
CA ILE A 102 -5.08 -13.22 2.09
C ILE A 102 -6.28 -14.01 1.54
N ILE A 103 -6.51 -13.95 0.23
CA ILE A 103 -7.68 -14.57 -0.41
C ILE A 103 -7.55 -16.09 -0.51
N LYS A 104 -6.37 -16.61 -0.89
CA LYS A 104 -6.16 -18.05 -1.11
C LYS A 104 -5.77 -18.74 0.19
N ILE A 105 -6.76 -19.26 0.91
CA ILE A 105 -6.60 -19.96 2.21
C ILE A 105 -5.54 -21.07 2.13
N TRP A 106 -5.44 -21.80 1.02
CA TRP A 106 -4.43 -22.85 0.84
C TRP A 106 -2.99 -22.34 0.73
N LYS A 107 -2.75 -21.04 0.54
CA LYS A 107 -1.41 -20.42 0.58
C LYS A 107 -0.99 -19.99 2.00
N TRP A 108 -1.83 -20.21 3.02
CA TRP A 108 -1.53 -19.83 4.41
C TRP A 108 -0.41 -20.66 5.06
N PRO A 109 -0.27 -21.98 4.78
CA PRO A 109 0.84 -22.76 5.29
C PRO A 109 2.18 -22.17 4.82
N ASN A 110 3.10 -21.97 5.78
CA ASN A 110 4.38 -21.30 5.53
C ASN A 110 5.21 -22.00 4.44
N PHE A 111 5.11 -23.32 4.32
CA PHE A 111 5.83 -24.10 3.30
C PHE A 111 5.35 -23.76 1.87
N ILE A 112 4.04 -23.79 1.63
CA ILE A 112 3.41 -23.53 0.32
C ILE A 112 3.75 -22.12 -0.15
N HIS A 113 3.67 -21.13 0.75
CA HIS A 113 4.02 -19.76 0.42
C HIS A 113 5.52 -19.58 0.15
N LYS A 114 6.40 -20.23 0.92
CA LYS A 114 7.86 -20.15 0.73
C LYS A 114 8.30 -20.74 -0.61
N LEU A 115 7.60 -21.76 -1.10
CA LEU A 115 7.86 -22.44 -2.36
C LEU A 115 7.36 -21.65 -3.59
N THR A 116 6.22 -20.97 -3.47
CA THR A 116 5.54 -20.31 -4.61
C THR A 116 5.96 -18.85 -4.80
N SER A 117 5.62 -17.97 -3.86
CA SER A 117 5.77 -16.51 -4.02
C SER A 117 6.63 -15.85 -2.93
N GLY A 118 7.08 -16.62 -1.93
CA GLY A 118 7.81 -16.08 -0.79
C GLY A 118 9.23 -15.62 -1.10
N LYS A 119 9.89 -16.22 -2.11
CA LYS A 119 11.22 -15.74 -2.58
C LYS A 119 11.09 -14.42 -3.35
N GLU A 120 10.06 -14.30 -4.18
CA GLU A 120 9.77 -13.09 -4.97
C GLU A 120 9.37 -11.91 -4.07
N ALA A 121 8.47 -12.12 -3.11
CA ALA A 121 8.10 -11.11 -2.12
C ALA A 121 9.32 -10.57 -1.36
N ARG A 122 10.23 -11.46 -0.92
CA ARG A 122 11.47 -11.04 -0.23
C ARG A 122 12.39 -10.19 -1.11
N ARG A 123 12.43 -10.41 -2.42
CA ARG A 123 13.21 -9.58 -3.35
C ARG A 123 12.61 -8.17 -3.45
N HIS A 124 11.30 -8.07 -3.65
CA HIS A 124 10.63 -6.77 -3.73
C HIS A 124 10.67 -6.00 -2.41
N ILE A 125 10.57 -6.67 -1.25
CA ILE A 125 10.77 -6.01 0.06
C ILE A 125 12.16 -5.40 0.17
N LYS A 126 13.21 -6.09 -0.31
CA LYS A 126 14.57 -5.54 -0.32
C LYS A 126 14.73 -4.34 -1.23
N THR A 127 14.08 -4.34 -2.39
CA THR A 127 14.06 -3.19 -3.30
C THR A 127 13.33 -1.99 -2.68
N ILE A 128 12.30 -2.23 -1.88
CA ILE A 128 11.49 -1.19 -1.23
C ILE A 128 12.16 -0.63 0.04
N GLY A 129 12.83 -1.47 0.83
CA GLY A 129 13.46 -1.07 2.10
C GLY A 129 14.96 -0.76 2.02
N GLY A 130 15.53 -0.74 0.81
CA GLY A 130 16.95 -0.44 0.56
C GLY A 130 17.21 0.93 -0.07
N LEU A 131 16.19 1.80 -0.10
CA LEU A 131 16.24 3.21 -0.46
C LEU A 131 15.97 4.05 0.78
#